data_AF-A0A7K0EJR4-F1
#
_entry.id   AF-A0A7K0EJR4-F1
#
_cell.length_a   1.000
_cell.length_b   1.000
_cell.length_c   1.000
_cell.angle_alpha   90.00
_cell.angle_beta   90.00
_cell.angle_gamma   90.00
#
_symmetry.space_group_name_H-M   'P 1'
#
loop_
_entity.id
_entity.type
_entity.pdbx_description
1 polymer ?
#
loop_
_entity_poly.entity_id
_entity_poly.type
_entity_poly.pdbx_seq_one_letter_code
_entity_poly.pdbx_strand_id
1 'polypeptide(L)'
;MQAILNDTQTGSEFSHLILMAECDGFSVSEHLPEHRHLIMYRGTHDTDHFIYAVGYSNPEHIDLRTIKYKKEYSRQPISTEVDKVSRLLLFIGSVDPTDETAIAAILQATVGRF
;
A
#
# COMPACT_ATOMS: atom_id res chain seq x y z
N MET A 1 -22.13 7.44 16.90
CA MET A 1 -20.87 7.61 16.15
C MET A 1 -21.25 7.85 14.71
N GLN A 2 -21.14 9.09 14.25
CA GLN A 2 -21.37 9.46 12.85
C GLN A 2 -20.03 9.50 12.14
N ALA A 3 -19.95 8.84 10.99
CA ALA A 3 -18.85 8.99 10.05
C ALA A 3 -18.84 10.44 9.56
N ILE A 4 -17.78 11.17 9.87
CA ILE A 4 -17.52 12.47 9.24
C ILE A 4 -16.86 12.16 7.90
N LEU A 5 -17.69 11.98 6.88
CA LEU A 5 -17.32 12.14 5.49
C LEU A 5 -17.02 13.63 5.29
N ASN A 6 -15.76 14.01 5.46
CA ASN A 6 -15.31 15.31 5.00
C ASN A 6 -15.11 15.22 3.48
N ASP A 7 -16.08 15.77 2.76
CA ASP A 7 -15.95 16.20 1.38
C ASP A 7 -14.78 17.18 1.28
N THR A 8 -13.64 16.68 0.79
CA THR A 8 -12.61 17.51 0.19
C THR A 8 -12.16 16.80 -1.08
N GLN A 9 -12.20 17.55 -2.16
CA GLN A 9 -12.22 17.21 -3.58
C GLN A 9 -10.95 16.45 -4.06
N THR A 10 -10.67 15.30 -3.47
CA THR A 10 -9.46 14.48 -3.63
C THR A 10 -9.76 12.98 -3.57
N GLY A 11 -11.03 12.60 -3.71
CA GLY A 11 -11.53 11.24 -3.46
C GLY A 11 -11.74 10.35 -4.70
N SER A 12 -10.85 10.40 -5.70
CA SER A 12 -11.02 9.56 -6.92
C SER A 12 -9.83 8.69 -7.30
N GLU A 13 -8.58 9.18 -7.20
CA GLU A 13 -7.44 8.50 -7.84
C GLU A 13 -7.08 7.17 -7.17
N PHE A 14 -7.25 7.07 -5.85
CA PHE A 14 -6.98 5.83 -5.10
C PHE A 14 -8.24 5.09 -4.69
N SER A 15 -9.44 5.62 -4.95
CA SER A 15 -10.68 5.06 -4.40
C SER A 15 -10.89 3.61 -4.81
N HIS A 16 -10.52 3.29 -6.06
CA HIS A 16 -10.58 1.92 -6.56
C HIS A 16 -9.53 1.02 -5.89
N LEU A 17 -8.28 1.48 -5.82
CA LEU A 17 -7.19 0.78 -5.13
C LEU A 17 -7.50 0.51 -3.65
N ILE A 18 -8.02 1.50 -2.93
CA ILE A 18 -8.41 1.40 -1.52
C ILE A 18 -9.46 0.31 -1.35
N LEU A 19 -10.53 0.36 -2.14
CA LEU A 19 -11.62 -0.61 -2.07
C LEU A 19 -11.10 -2.04 -2.30
N MET A 20 -10.27 -2.24 -3.32
CA MET A 20 -9.69 -3.55 -3.63
C MET A 20 -8.75 -4.03 -2.53
N ALA A 21 -7.91 -3.15 -1.98
CA ALA A 21 -6.98 -3.48 -0.91
C ALA A 21 -7.72 -3.90 0.37
N GLU A 22 -8.79 -3.19 0.74
CA GLU A 22 -9.64 -3.53 1.88
C GLU A 22 -10.33 -4.88 1.67
N CYS A 23 -10.84 -5.16 0.47
CA CYS A 23 -11.41 -6.48 0.12
C CYS A 23 -10.37 -7.61 0.25
N ASP A 24 -9.11 -7.34 -0.07
CA ASP A 24 -8.00 -8.28 0.09
C ASP A 24 -7.41 -8.30 1.52
N GLY A 25 -8.04 -7.60 2.47
CA GLY A 25 -7.70 -7.62 3.90
C GLY A 25 -6.50 -6.75 4.28
N PHE A 26 -6.13 -5.78 3.45
CA PHE A 26 -5.21 -4.73 3.84
C PHE A 26 -5.93 -3.67 4.68
N SER A 27 -5.24 -3.19 5.71
CA SER A 27 -5.59 -1.95 6.39
C SER A 27 -4.95 -0.78 5.65
N VAL A 28 -5.70 0.27 5.42
CA VAL A 28 -5.24 1.47 4.74
C VAL A 28 -4.97 2.56 5.77
N SER A 29 -3.79 3.16 5.75
CA SER A 29 -3.35 4.19 6.70
C SER A 29 -2.77 5.39 5.96
N GLU A 30 -3.01 6.57 6.55
CA GLU A 30 -2.46 7.87 6.20
C GLU A 30 -2.57 8.28 4.73
N HIS A 31 -3.48 9.23 4.48
CA HIS A 31 -3.40 10.13 3.36
C HIS A 31 -2.68 11.38 3.85
N LEU A 32 -1.40 11.58 3.51
CA LEU A 32 -0.75 12.86 3.76
C LEU A 32 -1.29 13.83 2.70
N PRO A 33 -2.19 14.79 3.02
CA PRO A 33 -2.83 15.60 1.99
C PRO A 33 -1.84 16.43 1.17
N GLU A 34 -0.67 16.70 1.76
CA GLU A 34 0.46 17.42 1.15
C GLU A 34 1.31 16.53 0.21
N HIS A 35 1.19 15.21 0.35
CA HIS A 35 1.95 14.21 -0.41
C HIS A 35 0.96 13.13 -0.84
N ARG A 36 0.48 13.14 -2.10
CA ARG A 36 -0.49 12.19 -2.70
C ARG A 36 -0.08 10.73 -2.57
N HIS A 37 -0.12 10.21 -1.36
CA HIS A 37 0.54 8.99 -0.94
C HIS A 37 -0.48 8.19 -0.15
N LEU A 38 -0.45 6.87 -0.37
CA LEU A 38 -1.27 5.91 0.33
C LEU A 38 -0.36 4.83 0.89
N ILE A 39 -0.57 4.46 2.15
CA ILE A 39 0.10 3.30 2.74
C ILE A 39 -0.94 2.23 3.01
N MET A 40 -0.73 1.05 2.44
CA MET A 40 -1.55 -0.14 2.70
C MET A 40 -0.70 -1.17 3.43
N TYR A 41 -1.27 -1.81 4.44
CA TYR A 41 -0.58 -2.73 5.32
C TYR A 41 -1.39 -4.01 5.53
N ARG A 42 -0.72 -5.16 5.44
CA ARG A 42 -1.29 -6.46 5.81
C ARG A 42 -0.28 -7.31 6.55
N GLY A 43 -0.54 -7.50 7.84
CA GLY A 43 0.24 -8.37 8.71
C GLY A 43 -0.23 -9.82 8.70
N THR A 44 0.71 -10.74 8.76
CA THR A 44 0.50 -12.18 9.05
C THR A 44 1.25 -12.55 10.33
N HIS A 45 1.21 -13.83 10.73
CA HIS A 45 1.94 -14.30 11.92
C HIS A 45 3.45 -14.00 11.82
N ASP A 46 4.05 -14.31 10.68
CA ASP A 46 5.51 -14.26 10.50
C ASP A 46 6.00 -13.09 9.64
N THR A 47 5.11 -12.44 8.91
CA THR A 47 5.48 -11.44 7.89
C THR A 47 4.51 -10.28 7.85
N ASP A 48 5.04 -9.07 7.75
CA ASP A 48 4.31 -7.86 7.45
C ASP A 48 4.52 -7.46 5.99
N HIS A 49 3.45 -7.00 5.35
CA HIS A 49 3.47 -6.52 3.98
C HIS A 49 3.01 -5.06 3.95
N PHE A 50 3.75 -4.24 3.20
CA PHE A 50 3.46 -2.83 3.00
C PHE A 50 3.38 -2.55 1.51
N ILE A 51 2.44 -1.71 1.12
CA ILE A 51 2.36 -1.16 -0.23
C ILE A 51 2.30 0.36 -0.08
N TYR A 52 3.24 1.04 -0.71
CA TYR A 52 3.26 2.49 -0.82
C TYR A 52 2.77 2.85 -2.21
N ALA A 53 1.66 3.57 -2.30
CA ALA A 53 1.18 4.17 -3.53
C ALA A 53 1.53 5.66 -3.57
N VAL A 54 1.97 6.14 -4.72
CA VAL A 54 2.27 7.56 -4.97
C VAL A 54 1.49 7.99 -6.22
N GLY A 55 0.64 8.99 -6.04
CA GLY A 55 -0.20 9.59 -7.06
C GLY A 55 0.48 10.83 -7.62
N TYR A 56 0.37 11.03 -8.93
CA TYR A 56 0.95 12.18 -9.62
C TYR A 56 -0.11 13.22 -9.94
N SER A 57 0.34 14.44 -10.25
CA SER A 57 -0.52 15.53 -10.71
C SER A 57 -1.36 15.16 -11.94
N ASN A 58 -0.85 14.25 -12.77
CA ASN A 58 -1.57 13.61 -13.87
C ASN A 58 -1.97 12.18 -13.43
N PRO A 59 -3.28 11.87 -13.29
CA PRO A 59 -3.76 10.63 -12.65
C PRO A 59 -3.75 9.39 -13.57
N GLU A 60 -3.13 9.46 -14.75
CA GLU A 60 -3.07 8.32 -15.69
C GLU A 60 -2.39 7.09 -15.06
N HIS A 61 -1.48 7.31 -14.11
CA HIS A 61 -0.80 6.23 -13.40
C HIS A 61 -0.56 6.53 -11.93
N ILE A 62 -0.53 5.47 -11.14
CA ILE A 62 -0.09 5.45 -9.75
C ILE A 62 1.17 4.59 -9.62
N ASP A 63 2.17 5.09 -8.91
CA ASP A 63 3.39 4.34 -8.63
C ASP A 63 3.20 3.50 -7.37
N LEU A 64 3.46 2.20 -7.48
CA LEU A 64 3.33 1.24 -6.39
C LEU A 64 4.70 0.66 -6.01
N ARG A 65 4.95 0.59 -4.71
CA ARG A 65 6.12 -0.08 -4.13
C ARG A 65 5.67 -1.06 -3.06
N THR A 66 5.92 -2.34 -3.27
CA THR A 66 5.50 -3.38 -2.33
C THR A 66 6.71 -3.91 -1.57
N ILE A 67 6.63 -3.94 -0.25
CA ILE A 67 7.72 -4.34 0.64
C ILE A 67 7.23 -5.46 1.53
N LYS A 68 7.99 -6.56 1.57
CA LYS A 68 7.78 -7.67 2.48
C LYS A 68 8.80 -7.65 3.59
N TYR A 69 8.33 -7.91 4.80
CA TYR A 69 9.11 -7.83 6.00
C TYR A 69 8.89 -9.07 6.88
N LYS A 70 9.91 -9.89 7.07
CA LYS A 70 9.79 -11.05 7.98
C LYS A 70 10.10 -10.64 9.42
N LYS A 71 9.16 -10.90 10.33
CA LYS A 71 9.25 -10.55 11.76
C LYS A 71 10.37 -11.26 12.50
N GLU A 72 10.84 -12.40 11.97
CA GLU A 72 12.01 -13.10 12.50
C GLU A 72 13.29 -12.24 12.47
N TYR A 73 13.39 -11.28 11.54
CA TYR A 73 14.59 -10.48 11.34
C TYR A 73 14.58 -9.13 12.05
N SER A 74 13.40 -8.59 12.39
CA SER A 74 13.30 -7.53 13.40
C SER A 74 11.86 -7.40 13.90
N ARG A 75 11.72 -7.05 15.19
CA ARG A 75 10.43 -6.97 15.88
C ARG A 75 9.67 -5.67 15.62
N GLN A 76 10.30 -4.68 14.98
CA GLN A 76 9.68 -3.38 14.68
C GLN A 76 9.73 -3.10 13.17
N PRO A 77 8.57 -2.83 12.51
CA PRO A 77 8.50 -2.58 11.08
C PRO A 77 9.15 -1.25 10.65
N ILE A 78 9.34 -0.32 11.58
CA ILE A 78 9.94 1.00 11.35
C ILE A 78 10.97 1.25 12.45
N SER A 79 12.20 0.80 12.24
CA SER A 79 13.36 1.21 13.05
C SER A 79 13.98 2.45 12.40
N THR A 80 14.30 3.46 13.20
CA THR A 80 15.09 4.65 12.79
C THR A 80 16.57 4.32 12.59
N GLU A 81 17.01 3.15 13.05
CA GLU A 81 18.36 2.66 12.83
C GLU A 81 18.40 1.92 11.49
N VAL A 82 19.49 2.12 10.73
CA VAL A 82 19.78 1.45 9.45
C VAL A 82 20.15 -0.01 9.73
N ASP A 83 19.25 -0.72 10.41
CA ASP A 83 19.60 -1.96 11.06
C ASP A 83 19.07 -3.10 10.23
N LYS A 84 19.87 -3.50 9.23
CA LYS A 84 19.81 -4.78 8.49
C LYS A 84 18.40 -5.29 8.21
N VAL A 85 17.50 -4.38 7.88
CA VAL A 85 16.11 -4.70 7.60
C VAL A 85 16.18 -5.47 6.29
N SER A 86 16.03 -6.79 6.34
CA SER A 86 15.90 -7.63 5.15
C SER A 86 14.54 -7.34 4.52
N ARG A 87 14.38 -6.11 4.04
CA ARG A 87 13.24 -5.63 3.26
C ARG A 87 13.38 -6.30 1.92
N LEU A 88 12.50 -7.25 1.66
CA LEU A 88 12.39 -7.77 0.33
C LEU A 88 11.47 -6.82 -0.44
N LEU A 89 12.08 -5.99 -1.28
CA LEU A 89 11.35 -5.23 -2.28
C LEU A 89 10.80 -6.24 -3.29
N LEU A 90 9.48 -6.41 -3.32
CA LEU A 90 8.85 -7.38 -4.22
C LEU A 90 8.51 -6.77 -5.59
N PHE A 91 8.15 -5.49 -5.61
CA PHE A 91 7.68 -4.80 -6.80
C PHE A 91 7.92 -3.30 -6.72
N ILE A 92 8.32 -2.72 -7.86
CA ILE A 92 8.25 -1.29 -8.16
C ILE A 92 7.67 -1.19 -9.57
N GLY A 93 6.59 -0.44 -9.72
CA GLY A 93 6.02 -0.20 -11.03
C GLY A 93 4.90 0.83 -10.99
N SER A 94 4.46 1.23 -12.17
CA SER A 94 3.35 2.14 -12.37
C SER A 94 2.15 1.36 -12.89
N VAL A 95 0.96 1.64 -12.38
CA VAL A 95 -0.28 0.98 -12.82
C VAL A 95 -1.35 2.03 -13.10
N ASP A 96 -2.18 1.79 -14.11
CA ASP A 96 -3.42 2.55 -14.28
C ASP A 96 -4.34 2.29 -13.08
N PRO A 97 -4.76 3.33 -12.34
CA PRO A 97 -5.61 3.14 -11.16
C PRO A 97 -6.99 2.54 -11.47
N THR A 98 -7.38 2.45 -12.74
CA THR A 98 -8.62 1.83 -13.21
C THR A 98 -8.45 0.37 -13.68
N ASP A 99 -7.22 -0.12 -13.82
CA ASP A 99 -6.96 -1.52 -14.19
C ASP A 99 -7.08 -2.43 -12.97
N GLU A 100 -8.31 -2.88 -12.71
CA GLU A 100 -8.64 -3.76 -11.59
C GLU A 100 -7.84 -5.08 -11.64
N THR A 101 -7.55 -5.59 -12.85
CA THR A 101 -6.85 -6.87 -13.01
C THR A 101 -5.39 -6.73 -12.58
N ALA A 102 -4.72 -5.66 -13.01
CA ALA A 102 -3.35 -5.37 -12.59
C ALA A 102 -3.26 -5.10 -11.08
N ILE A 103 -4.20 -4.33 -10.52
CA ILE A 103 -4.24 -4.02 -9.09
C ILE A 103 -4.43 -5.31 -8.27
N ALA A 104 -5.40 -6.16 -8.63
CA ALA A 104 -5.62 -7.43 -7.96
C ALA A 104 -4.37 -8.33 -8.00
N ALA A 105 -3.71 -8.40 -9.16
CA ALA A 105 -2.49 -9.18 -9.31
C ALA A 105 -1.37 -8.68 -8.37
N ILE A 106 -1.20 -7.36 -8.22
CA ILE A 106 -0.20 -6.77 -7.32
C ILE A 106 -0.54 -7.06 -5.85
N LEU A 107 -1.79 -6.88 -5.43
CA LEU A 107 -2.24 -7.14 -4.06
C LEU A 107 -2.03 -8.62 -3.68
N GLN A 108 -2.43 -9.53 -4.58
CA GLN A 108 -2.25 -10.98 -4.38
C GLN A 108 -0.79 -11.38 -4.38
N ALA A 109 0.01 -10.88 -5.32
CA ALA A 109 1.45 -11.16 -5.39
C ALA A 109 2.21 -10.64 -4.16
N THR A 110 1.75 -9.54 -3.57
CA THR A 110 2.37 -8.97 -2.36
C THR A 110 2.33 -9.96 -1.18
N VAL A 111 1.23 -10.71 -1.03
CA VAL A 111 1.02 -11.66 0.10
C VAL A 111 1.30 -13.11 -0.32
N GLY A 112 1.36 -13.37 -1.62
CA GLY A 112 1.59 -14.69 -2.21
C GLY A 112 2.87 -15.37 -1.73
N ARG A 113 2.82 -16.71 -1.69
CA ARG A 113 3.98 -17.56 -1.40
C ARG A 113 4.91 -17.58 -2.61
N PHE A 114 5.84 -16.63 -2.69
CA PHE A 114 7.14 -16.86 -3.32
C PHE A 114 8.03 -17.62 -2.34
#